data_AF-A0A6G2VHZ0-F1
#
_entry.id   AF-A0A6G2VHZ0-F1
#
_cell.length_a   1.000
_cell.length_b   1.000
_cell.length_c   1.000
_cell.angle_alpha   90.00
_cell.angle_beta   90.00
_cell.angle_gamma   90.00
#
_symmetry.space_group_name_H-M   'P 1'
#
loop_
_entity.id
_entity.type
_entity.pdbx_description
1 polymer ?
#
loop_
_entity_poly.entity_id
_entity_poly.type
_entity_poly.pdbx_seq_one_letter_code
_entity_poly.pdbx_strand_id
1 'polypeptide(L)'
;MKIADLTRPAPLQLPAEVSPDEVRRATARLVAYVSGRTDDDGAIRERCESRVLESALALSLMARTGVHSPARDRLLAYLRGHQESPDKLDRVLAARAIGTATGREPGGDSALVDTLAAGVLGAAPGFISTRRRLMVYAVLSVLGCPLPADAELPGGGQVPTDPLHSWAAVQQASITLILAGALGVRNRATDAALDTLLATDPATTVWEGYALMHLLVLHALAGTPGHDETVRRGLATLLRHQRTDGGFPFVLEMHNWCTSTGGLALHAAGADPALLRRMAATLGAQRGGAALPSLSRGA
;
A
#
# COMPACT_ATOMS: atom_id res chain seq x y z
N MET A 1 -22.27 -13.16 -3.54
CA MET A 1 -21.54 -13.61 -2.35
C MET A 1 -22.16 -14.91 -1.88
N LYS A 2 -21.56 -16.07 -2.18
CA LYS A 2 -22.00 -17.33 -1.57
C LYS A 2 -21.60 -17.25 -0.10
N ILE A 3 -22.57 -17.03 0.78
CA ILE A 3 -22.37 -17.21 2.22
C ILE A 3 -22.00 -18.70 2.36
N ALA A 4 -20.76 -18.95 2.78
CA ALA A 4 -20.28 -20.29 2.99
C ALA A 4 -21.19 -21.01 4.00
N ASP A 5 -21.28 -22.31 3.79
CA ASP A 5 -21.99 -23.31 4.57
C ASP A 5 -22.01 -22.99 6.08
N LEU A 6 -23.20 -23.00 6.69
CA LEU A 6 -23.44 -22.65 8.10
C LEU A 6 -22.98 -23.74 9.09
N THR A 7 -22.14 -24.68 8.65
CA THR A 7 -21.52 -25.64 9.55
C THR A 7 -20.51 -24.89 10.41
N ARG A 8 -20.93 -24.61 11.66
CA ARG A 8 -20.04 -24.10 12.70
C ARG A 8 -18.79 -24.97 12.70
N PRO A 9 -17.58 -24.41 12.44
CA PRO A 9 -16.37 -25.20 12.48
C PRO A 9 -16.29 -25.91 13.83
N ALA A 10 -15.83 -27.16 13.81
CA ALA A 10 -15.61 -27.92 15.04
C ALA A 10 -14.76 -27.07 16.01
N PRO A 11 -15.03 -27.14 17.33
CA PRO A 11 -14.24 -26.39 18.30
C PRO A 11 -12.75 -26.68 18.08
N LEU A 12 -11.94 -25.63 18.01
CA LEU A 12 -10.49 -25.76 17.95
C LEU A 12 -10.04 -26.63 19.13
N GLN A 13 -9.47 -27.80 18.82
CA GLN A 13 -8.84 -28.61 19.85
C GLN A 13 -7.53 -27.95 20.25
N LEU A 14 -7.42 -27.58 21.52
CA LEU A 14 -6.19 -27.06 22.07
C LEU A 14 -5.13 -28.17 22.08
N PRO A 15 -3.85 -27.85 21.83
CA PRO A 15 -2.76 -28.79 22.07
C PRO A 15 -2.83 -29.32 23.50
N ALA A 16 -2.46 -30.60 23.72
CA ALA A 16 -2.57 -31.27 25.01
C ALA A 16 -1.82 -30.55 26.16
N GLU A 17 -0.82 -29.75 25.81
CA GLU A 17 0.02 -28.97 26.73
C GLU A 17 -0.65 -27.66 27.20
N VAL A 18 -1.74 -27.23 26.54
CA VAL A 18 -2.40 -25.95 26.82
C VAL A 18 -3.62 -26.17 27.70
N SER A 19 -3.55 -25.68 28.94
CA SER A 19 -4.68 -25.80 29.87
C SER A 19 -5.82 -24.83 29.50
N PRO A 20 -7.10 -25.28 29.53
CA PRO A 20 -8.24 -24.39 29.35
C PRO A 20 -8.24 -23.18 30.30
N ASP A 21 -7.68 -23.34 31.50
CA ASP A 21 -7.60 -22.27 32.50
C ASP A 21 -6.56 -21.21 32.12
N GLU A 22 -5.46 -21.63 31.53
CA GLU A 22 -4.44 -20.73 30.99
C GLU A 22 -4.98 -19.92 29.83
N VAL A 23 -5.76 -20.56 28.95
CA VAL A 23 -6.46 -19.88 27.86
C VAL A 23 -7.44 -18.85 28.43
N ARG A 24 -8.28 -19.21 29.41
CA ARG A 24 -9.20 -18.24 30.03
C ARG A 24 -8.46 -17.05 30.64
N ARG A 25 -7.37 -17.29 31.38
CA ARG A 25 -6.53 -16.22 31.94
C ARG A 25 -5.88 -15.36 30.86
N ALA A 26 -5.37 -15.96 29.79
CA ALA A 26 -4.78 -15.24 28.67
C ALA A 26 -5.83 -14.39 27.93
N THR A 27 -7.01 -14.93 27.67
CA THR A 27 -8.14 -14.20 27.09
C THR A 27 -8.55 -13.02 27.97
N ALA A 28 -8.67 -13.21 29.29
CA ALA A 28 -9.01 -12.12 30.21
C ALA A 28 -7.97 -10.98 30.17
N ARG A 29 -6.67 -11.31 30.13
CA ARG A 29 -5.60 -10.30 29.97
C ARG A 29 -5.68 -9.60 28.62
N LEU A 30 -5.96 -10.33 27.54
CA LEU A 30 -6.08 -9.75 26.20
C LEU A 30 -7.31 -8.84 26.09
N VAL A 31 -8.45 -9.22 26.67
CA VAL A 31 -9.64 -8.38 26.76
C VAL A 31 -9.31 -7.08 27.50
N ALA A 32 -8.72 -7.18 28.70
CA ALA A 32 -8.34 -6.01 29.48
C ALA A 32 -7.37 -5.10 28.71
N TYR A 33 -6.39 -5.69 28.02
CA TYR A 33 -5.44 -4.95 27.19
C TYR A 33 -6.14 -4.21 26.04
N VAL A 34 -6.93 -4.90 25.21
CA VAL A 34 -7.59 -4.30 24.04
C VAL A 34 -8.64 -3.27 24.47
N SER A 35 -9.41 -3.54 25.52
CA SER A 35 -10.33 -2.56 26.10
C SER A 35 -9.59 -1.30 26.58
N GLY A 36 -8.43 -1.45 27.22
CA GLY A 36 -7.60 -0.32 27.66
C GLY A 36 -6.92 0.45 26.53
N ARG A 37 -6.88 -0.10 25.30
CA ARG A 37 -6.42 0.61 24.08
C ARG A 37 -7.53 1.39 23.38
N THR A 38 -8.77 1.27 23.86
CA THR A 38 -9.91 1.97 23.26
C THR A 38 -10.03 3.36 23.89
N ASP A 39 -9.99 4.40 23.05
CA ASP A 39 -10.17 5.77 23.48
C ASP A 39 -11.60 6.00 24.00
N ASP A 40 -11.83 7.14 24.66
CA ASP A 40 -13.12 7.46 25.29
C ASP A 40 -14.31 7.42 24.32
N ASP A 41 -14.07 7.81 23.07
CA ASP A 41 -15.07 7.77 22.01
C ASP A 41 -15.34 6.37 21.45
N GLY A 42 -14.54 5.37 21.81
CA GLY A 42 -14.68 4.00 21.33
C GLY A 42 -13.79 3.65 20.14
N ALA A 43 -12.88 4.52 19.71
CA ALA A 43 -11.93 4.17 18.65
C ALA A 43 -10.65 3.52 19.21
N ILE A 44 -10.10 2.55 18.48
CA ILE A 44 -8.75 2.05 18.70
C ILE A 44 -7.83 2.71 17.67
N ARG A 45 -7.04 3.70 18.12
CA ARG A 45 -6.16 4.50 17.24
C ARG A 45 -4.73 3.98 17.26
N GLU A 46 -4.48 2.92 16.49
CA GLU A 46 -3.13 2.46 16.19
C GLU A 46 -2.57 3.09 14.92
N ARG A 47 -1.24 3.13 14.82
CA ARG A 47 -0.53 3.64 13.66
C ARG A 47 0.01 2.47 12.83
N CYS A 48 -0.14 2.57 11.52
CA CYS A 48 0.65 1.75 10.60
C CYS A 48 2.09 2.30 10.61
N GLU A 49 3.04 1.42 10.89
CA GLU A 49 4.47 1.71 10.83
C GLU A 49 4.90 2.02 9.39
N SER A 50 6.00 2.75 9.26
CA SER A 50 6.59 3.03 7.96
C SER A 50 7.13 1.75 7.33
N ARG A 51 7.18 1.72 6.00
CA ARG A 51 7.79 0.62 5.24
C ARG A 51 8.76 1.16 4.21
N VAL A 52 9.73 0.31 3.83
CA VAL A 52 10.76 0.68 2.86
C VAL A 52 10.18 0.95 1.48
N LEU A 53 9.21 0.16 1.03
CA LEU A 53 8.61 0.30 -0.30
C LEU A 53 8.01 1.70 -0.54
N GLU A 54 7.06 2.13 0.30
CA GLU A 54 6.44 3.45 0.15
C GLU A 54 7.48 4.58 0.29
N SER A 55 8.42 4.42 1.22
CA SER A 55 9.48 5.41 1.47
C SER A 55 10.45 5.53 0.27
N ALA A 56 10.83 4.41 -0.34
CA ALA A 56 11.68 4.36 -1.53
C ALA A 56 10.97 4.98 -2.75
N LEU A 57 9.70 4.66 -2.94
CA LEU A 57 8.88 5.26 -4.00
C LEU A 57 8.72 6.78 -3.80
N ALA A 58 8.49 7.24 -2.58
CA ALA A 58 8.40 8.66 -2.27
C ALA A 58 9.73 9.38 -2.55
N LEU A 59 10.86 8.82 -2.10
CA LEU A 59 12.18 9.40 -2.35
C LEU A 59 12.52 9.45 -3.85
N SER A 60 12.23 8.38 -4.59
CA SER A 60 12.42 8.35 -6.05
C SER A 60 11.58 9.43 -6.75
N LEU A 61 10.32 9.60 -6.34
CA LEU A 61 9.46 10.63 -6.91
C LEU A 61 9.97 12.04 -6.60
N MET A 62 10.45 12.29 -5.37
CA MET A 62 11.05 13.57 -4.99
C MET A 62 12.32 13.86 -5.80
N ALA A 63 13.17 12.85 -6.02
CA ALA A 63 14.38 12.98 -6.83
C ALA A 63 14.03 13.34 -8.28
N ARG A 64 13.08 12.60 -8.86
CA ARG A 64 12.59 12.80 -10.23
C ARG A 64 11.98 14.19 -10.46
N THR A 65 11.26 14.72 -9.46
CA THR A 65 10.57 16.00 -9.54
C THR A 65 11.40 17.19 -9.03
N GLY A 66 12.66 16.95 -8.65
CA GLY A 66 13.56 17.99 -8.13
C GLY A 66 13.11 18.61 -6.80
N VAL A 67 12.31 17.90 -6.00
CA VAL A 67 11.80 18.43 -4.72
C VAL A 67 12.85 18.31 -3.64
N HIS A 68 13.37 19.45 -3.21
CA HIS A 68 14.26 19.59 -2.05
C HIS A 68 13.49 20.12 -0.85
N SER A 69 13.39 19.32 0.22
CA SER A 69 12.72 19.71 1.46
C SER A 69 13.29 18.91 2.65
N PRO A 70 13.09 19.36 3.91
CA PRO A 70 13.49 18.59 5.09
C PRO A 70 12.86 17.18 5.15
N ALA A 71 11.71 16.98 4.50
CA ALA A 71 11.08 15.66 4.39
C ALA A 71 11.94 14.68 3.57
N ARG A 72 12.63 15.17 2.53
CA ARG A 72 13.56 14.38 1.73
C ARG A 72 14.72 13.85 2.58
N ASP A 73 15.28 14.71 3.44
CA ASP A 73 16.42 14.35 4.27
C ASP A 73 16.03 13.33 5.34
N ARG A 74 14.83 13.45 5.91
CA ARG A 74 14.25 12.42 6.79
C ARG A 74 14.03 11.08 6.08
N LEU A 75 13.53 11.09 4.85
CA LEU A 75 13.40 9.87 4.03
C LEU A 75 14.76 9.22 3.75
N LEU A 76 15.76 10.03 3.40
CA LEU A 76 17.12 9.55 3.20
C LEU A 76 17.68 8.91 4.47
N ALA A 77 17.47 9.53 5.64
CA ALA A 77 17.88 8.96 6.91
C ALA A 77 17.16 7.63 7.21
N TYR A 78 15.84 7.57 7.02
CA TYR A 78 15.04 6.36 7.17
C TYR A 78 15.57 5.22 6.29
N LEU A 79 15.76 5.47 5.00
CA LEU A 79 16.22 4.44 4.05
C LEU A 79 17.67 4.02 4.29
N ARG A 80 18.55 4.93 4.74
CA ARG A 80 19.92 4.57 5.15
C ARG A 80 19.92 3.56 6.29
N GLY A 81 18.98 3.68 7.23
CA GLY A 81 18.79 2.70 8.30
C GLY A 81 18.41 1.29 7.82
N HIS A 82 17.98 1.14 6.57
CA HIS A 82 17.53 -0.13 5.98
C HIS A 82 18.53 -0.70 4.95
N GLN A 83 19.70 -0.08 4.76
CA GLN A 83 20.73 -0.61 3.84
C GLN A 83 21.33 -1.95 4.31
N GLU A 84 21.24 -2.25 5.61
CA GLU A 84 21.66 -3.53 6.18
C GLU A 84 20.46 -4.38 6.64
N SER A 85 19.26 -4.14 6.09
CA SER A 85 18.06 -4.91 6.44
C SER A 85 18.28 -6.40 6.20
N PRO A 86 17.83 -7.30 7.10
CA PRO A 86 17.84 -8.74 6.85
C PRO A 86 16.91 -9.13 5.70
N ASP A 87 15.90 -8.30 5.39
CA ASP A 87 15.06 -8.45 4.22
C ASP A 87 15.80 -7.95 2.97
N LYS A 88 16.00 -8.87 2.01
CA LYS A 88 16.72 -8.60 0.76
C LYS A 88 16.00 -7.60 -0.14
N LEU A 89 14.67 -7.62 -0.16
CA LEU A 89 13.88 -6.69 -0.97
C LEU A 89 14.02 -5.27 -0.40
N ASP A 90 13.89 -5.11 0.91
CA ASP A 90 14.07 -3.81 1.56
C ASP A 90 15.45 -3.22 1.27
N ARG A 91 16.49 -4.04 1.36
CA ARG A 91 17.86 -3.63 1.03
C ARG A 91 17.98 -3.05 -0.38
N VAL A 92 17.42 -3.76 -1.36
CA VAL A 92 17.43 -3.35 -2.77
C VAL A 92 16.68 -2.04 -2.98
N LEU A 93 15.46 -1.94 -2.44
CA LEU A 93 14.61 -0.77 -2.60
C LEU A 93 15.27 0.47 -1.98
N ALA A 94 15.85 0.33 -0.78
CA ALA A 94 16.57 1.40 -0.11
C ALA A 94 17.81 1.83 -0.89
N ALA A 95 18.67 0.88 -1.31
CA ALA A 95 19.89 1.18 -2.06
C ALA A 95 19.59 1.92 -3.37
N ARG A 96 18.58 1.47 -4.13
CA ARG A 96 18.20 2.08 -5.41
C ARG A 96 17.63 3.48 -5.22
N ALA A 97 16.71 3.67 -4.28
CA ALA A 97 16.13 4.99 -4.03
C ALA A 97 17.20 6.00 -3.56
N ILE A 98 18.15 5.58 -2.71
CA ILE A 98 19.26 6.43 -2.26
C ILE A 98 20.21 6.76 -3.43
N GLY A 99 20.58 5.77 -4.25
CA GLY A 99 21.44 5.96 -5.41
C GLY A 99 20.88 7.01 -6.36
N THR A 100 19.62 6.84 -6.77
CA THR A 100 18.89 7.79 -7.61
C THR A 100 18.83 9.18 -6.98
N ALA A 101 18.47 9.28 -5.70
CA ALA A 101 18.34 10.56 -5.02
C ALA A 101 19.67 11.31 -4.83
N THR A 102 20.79 10.60 -4.80
CA THR A 102 22.13 11.20 -4.59
C THR A 102 22.91 11.40 -5.88
N GLY A 103 22.35 11.05 -7.04
CA GLY A 103 23.03 11.15 -8.33
C GLY A 103 24.25 10.22 -8.43
N ARG A 104 24.31 9.18 -7.60
CA ARG A 104 25.34 8.14 -7.73
C ARG A 104 24.89 7.18 -8.82
N GLU A 105 25.67 7.11 -9.90
CA GLU A 105 25.57 6.04 -10.90
C GLU A 105 25.53 4.68 -10.18
N PRO A 106 24.69 3.72 -10.63
CA PRO A 106 24.60 2.41 -10.01
C PRO A 106 25.89 1.60 -10.28
N GLY A 107 26.97 1.91 -9.56
CA GLY A 107 28.20 1.14 -9.57
C GLY A 107 28.01 -0.19 -8.85
N GLY A 108 28.50 -1.28 -9.45
CA GLY A 108 28.68 -2.62 -8.85
C GLY A 108 27.43 -3.40 -8.44
N ASP A 109 26.44 -2.72 -7.85
CA ASP A 109 25.19 -3.26 -7.29
C ASP A 109 24.10 -3.50 -8.33
N SER A 110 24.25 -3.06 -9.59
CA SER A 110 23.26 -3.36 -10.64
C SER A 110 23.07 -4.87 -10.79
N ALA A 111 24.16 -5.63 -10.85
CA ALA A 111 24.08 -7.09 -10.99
C ALA A 111 23.46 -7.78 -9.76
N LEU A 112 23.72 -7.27 -8.54
CA LEU A 112 23.12 -7.79 -7.31
C LEU A 112 21.63 -7.44 -7.23
N VAL A 113 21.26 -6.22 -7.61
CA VAL A 113 19.87 -5.75 -7.67
C VAL A 113 19.09 -6.49 -8.76
N ASP A 114 19.70 -6.76 -9.91
CA ASP A 114 19.10 -7.56 -10.99
C ASP A 114 18.96 -9.02 -10.56
N THR A 115 19.93 -9.56 -9.83
CA THR A 115 19.88 -10.91 -9.24
C THR A 115 18.82 -11.02 -8.13
N LEU A 116 18.64 -9.97 -7.33
CA LEU A 116 17.65 -9.93 -6.27
C LEU A 116 16.24 -9.66 -6.81
N ALA A 117 16.11 -8.84 -7.85
CA ALA A 117 14.87 -8.70 -8.61
C ALA A 117 14.49 -10.03 -9.26
N ALA A 118 15.44 -10.69 -9.94
CA ALA A 118 15.26 -12.02 -10.49
C ALA A 118 14.97 -13.06 -9.40
N GLY A 119 15.56 -12.92 -8.21
CA GLY A 119 15.33 -13.77 -7.05
C GLY A 119 13.96 -13.57 -6.41
N VAL A 120 13.45 -12.34 -6.33
CA VAL A 120 12.09 -12.02 -5.88
C VAL A 120 11.06 -12.51 -6.90
N LEU A 121 11.37 -12.38 -8.19
CA LEU A 121 10.56 -12.88 -9.29
C LEU A 121 10.61 -14.41 -9.44
N GLY A 122 11.74 -15.05 -9.09
CA GLY A 122 11.95 -16.49 -9.15
C GLY A 122 11.52 -17.24 -7.89
N ALA A 123 11.56 -16.59 -6.72
CA ALA A 123 11.03 -17.12 -5.46
C ALA A 123 9.49 -17.00 -5.38
N ALA A 124 8.88 -16.28 -6.31
CA ALA A 124 7.44 -16.33 -6.54
C ALA A 124 7.08 -17.72 -7.09
N PRO A 125 6.41 -18.60 -6.32
CA PRO A 125 5.90 -19.84 -6.87
C PRO A 125 4.94 -19.50 -8.03
N GLY A 126 4.67 -20.45 -8.93
CA GLY A 126 3.70 -20.30 -10.03
C GLY A 126 2.26 -19.95 -9.62
N PHE A 127 2.02 -19.62 -8.35
CA PHE A 127 0.78 -19.12 -7.74
C PHE A 127 0.70 -17.58 -7.63
N ILE A 128 1.79 -16.83 -7.87
CA ILE A 128 1.68 -15.37 -7.93
C ILE A 128 0.93 -15.00 -9.22
N SER A 129 -0.29 -14.49 -9.06
CA SER A 129 -1.11 -14.06 -10.18
C SER A 129 -0.37 -13.07 -11.07
N THR A 130 -0.63 -13.09 -12.38
CA THR A 130 -0.06 -12.17 -13.37
C THR A 130 -0.09 -10.72 -12.90
N ARG A 131 -1.20 -10.31 -12.26
CA ARG A 131 -1.38 -8.98 -11.68
C ARG A 131 -0.32 -8.61 -10.63
N ARG A 132 0.03 -9.52 -9.72
CA ARG A 132 1.05 -9.25 -8.69
C ARG A 132 2.45 -9.15 -9.30
N ARG A 133 2.74 -9.94 -10.35
CA ARG A 133 4.00 -9.86 -11.10
C ARG A 133 4.17 -8.51 -11.78
N LEU A 134 3.15 -8.04 -12.49
CA LEU A 134 3.17 -6.74 -13.17
C LEU A 134 3.31 -5.57 -12.18
N MET A 135 2.77 -5.68 -10.97
CA MET A 135 3.03 -4.70 -9.91
C MET A 135 4.51 -4.62 -9.54
N VAL A 136 5.17 -5.77 -9.36
CA VAL A 136 6.61 -5.80 -9.07
C VAL A 136 7.41 -5.18 -10.22
N TYR A 137 7.07 -5.50 -11.47
CA TYR A 137 7.71 -4.89 -12.65
C TYR A 137 7.56 -3.36 -12.66
N ALA A 138 6.35 -2.86 -12.39
CA ALA A 138 6.10 -1.42 -12.31
C ALA A 138 6.93 -0.76 -11.20
N VAL A 139 6.95 -1.33 -9.99
CA VAL A 139 7.73 -0.80 -8.85
C VAL A 139 9.23 -0.77 -9.15
N LEU A 140 9.77 -1.85 -9.73
CA LEU A 140 11.19 -1.91 -10.06
C LEU A 140 11.54 -0.93 -11.18
N SER A 141 10.67 -0.78 -12.18
CA SER A 141 10.85 0.18 -13.28
C SER A 141 10.91 1.63 -12.79
N VAL A 142 10.03 2.03 -11.87
CA VAL A 142 10.08 3.40 -11.29
C VAL A 142 11.29 3.64 -10.39
N LEU A 143 11.97 2.57 -9.97
CA LEU A 143 13.23 2.62 -9.24
C LEU A 143 14.45 2.47 -10.17
N GLY A 144 14.24 2.57 -11.49
CA GLY A 144 15.31 2.56 -12.49
C GLY A 144 15.85 1.17 -12.83
N CYS A 145 15.16 0.09 -12.43
CA CYS A 145 15.51 -1.25 -12.89
C CYS A 145 14.96 -1.50 -14.30
N PRO A 146 15.75 -2.17 -15.18
CA PRO A 146 15.27 -2.55 -16.49
C PRO A 146 14.08 -3.52 -16.36
N LEU A 147 13.14 -3.41 -17.29
CA LEU A 147 12.06 -4.39 -17.40
C LEU A 147 12.60 -5.73 -17.92
N PRO A 148 12.06 -6.87 -17.47
CA PRO A 148 12.38 -8.16 -18.05
C PRO A 148 11.84 -8.27 -19.48
N ALA A 149 12.42 -9.17 -20.26
CA ALA A 149 12.08 -9.37 -21.67
C ALA A 149 10.63 -9.83 -21.91
N ASP A 150 10.00 -10.44 -20.90
CA ASP A 150 8.61 -10.91 -20.93
C ASP A 150 7.61 -9.85 -20.42
N ALA A 151 8.05 -8.62 -20.16
CA ALA A 151 7.17 -7.57 -19.66
C ALA A 151 6.12 -7.18 -20.71
N GLU A 152 4.86 -7.22 -20.31
CA GLU A 152 3.70 -6.85 -21.12
C GLU A 152 2.77 -5.89 -20.35
N LEU A 153 1.87 -5.23 -21.08
CA LEU A 153 0.81 -4.45 -20.46
C LEU A 153 -0.25 -5.38 -19.83
N PRO A 154 -0.87 -4.98 -18.70
CA PRO A 154 -2.00 -5.71 -18.14
C PRO A 154 -3.08 -5.99 -19.20
N GLY A 155 -3.55 -7.24 -19.27
CA GLY A 155 -4.57 -7.66 -20.24
C GLY A 155 -4.14 -7.51 -21.70
N GLY A 156 -2.84 -7.56 -22.01
CA GLY A 156 -2.32 -7.39 -23.37
C GLY A 156 -2.55 -5.99 -23.95
N GLY A 157 -2.72 -4.97 -23.09
CA GLY A 157 -2.99 -3.61 -23.53
C GLY A 157 -4.43 -3.37 -23.99
N GLN A 158 -5.36 -4.25 -23.61
CA GLN A 158 -6.79 -4.02 -23.81
C GLN A 158 -7.38 -3.19 -22.66
N VAL A 159 -8.41 -2.41 -22.99
CA VAL A 159 -9.16 -1.65 -21.99
C VAL A 159 -9.92 -2.64 -21.10
N PRO A 160 -9.86 -2.51 -19.75
CA PRO A 160 -10.59 -3.42 -18.87
C PRO A 160 -12.10 -3.29 -19.09
N THR A 161 -12.77 -4.42 -19.33
CA THR A 161 -14.23 -4.47 -19.56
C THR A 161 -15.01 -4.92 -18.32
N ASP A 162 -14.37 -5.66 -17.43
CA ASP A 162 -15.02 -6.18 -16.23
C ASP A 162 -15.18 -5.08 -15.17
N PRO A 163 -16.30 -5.06 -14.43
CA PRO A 163 -16.44 -4.16 -13.30
C PRO A 163 -15.39 -4.48 -12.24
N LEU A 164 -14.55 -3.49 -11.92
CA LEU A 164 -13.52 -3.59 -10.90
C LEU A 164 -13.91 -2.75 -9.69
N HIS A 165 -13.61 -3.25 -8.49
CA HIS A 165 -13.59 -2.40 -7.29
C HIS A 165 -12.62 -1.23 -7.52
N SER A 166 -12.91 -0.04 -6.99
CA SER A 166 -12.14 1.21 -7.20
C SER A 166 -10.63 1.00 -7.04
N TRP A 167 -10.23 0.37 -5.95
CA TRP A 167 -8.84 -0.04 -5.68
C TRP A 167 -8.18 -0.87 -6.78
N ALA A 168 -8.89 -1.84 -7.35
CA ALA A 168 -8.35 -2.64 -8.43
C ALA A 168 -8.21 -1.86 -9.73
N ALA A 169 -9.16 -0.96 -10.03
CA ALA A 169 -9.10 -0.09 -11.19
C ALA A 169 -7.90 0.87 -11.11
N VAL A 170 -7.71 1.56 -9.98
CA VAL A 170 -6.58 2.50 -9.78
C VAL A 170 -5.24 1.78 -9.80
N GLN A 171 -5.14 0.61 -9.16
CA GLN A 171 -3.91 -0.17 -9.17
C GLN A 171 -3.55 -0.59 -10.61
N GLN A 172 -4.52 -1.12 -11.35
CA GLN A 172 -4.29 -1.58 -12.73
C GLN A 172 -3.95 -0.42 -13.65
N ALA A 173 -4.66 0.71 -13.57
CA ALA A 173 -4.36 1.91 -14.34
C ALA A 173 -2.94 2.44 -14.07
N SER A 174 -2.51 2.44 -12.80
CA SER A 174 -1.15 2.86 -12.44
C SER A 174 -0.08 1.94 -13.05
N ILE A 175 -0.27 0.62 -12.94
CA ILE A 175 0.64 -0.36 -13.54
C ILE A 175 0.69 -0.20 -15.06
N THR A 176 -0.48 -0.07 -15.72
CA THR A 176 -0.57 0.11 -17.17
C THR A 176 0.24 1.30 -17.64
N LEU A 177 0.09 2.47 -17.03
CA LEU A 177 0.81 3.67 -17.46
C LEU A 177 2.31 3.62 -17.15
N ILE A 178 2.71 3.08 -16.00
CA ILE A 178 4.13 2.92 -15.67
C ILE A 178 4.81 2.00 -16.69
N LEU A 179 4.24 0.83 -16.94
CA LEU A 179 4.82 -0.14 -17.89
C LEU A 179 4.76 0.37 -19.33
N ALA A 180 3.66 1.04 -19.72
CA ALA A 180 3.55 1.64 -21.05
C ALA A 180 4.61 2.72 -21.30
N GLY A 181 4.89 3.57 -20.31
CA GLY A 181 5.96 4.55 -20.38
C GLY A 181 7.33 3.88 -20.55
N ALA A 182 7.61 2.83 -19.79
CA ALA A 182 8.87 2.09 -19.88
C ALA A 182 9.04 1.30 -21.18
N LEU A 183 7.94 0.81 -21.77
CA LEU A 183 7.93 0.08 -23.04
C LEU A 183 7.79 1.01 -24.27
N GLY A 184 7.54 2.31 -24.08
CA GLY A 184 7.28 3.26 -25.17
C GLY A 184 5.95 3.02 -25.90
N VAL A 185 4.97 2.39 -25.24
CA VAL A 185 3.66 2.04 -25.83
C VAL A 185 2.63 3.11 -25.52
N ARG A 186 1.80 3.48 -26.52
CA ARG A 186 0.61 4.32 -26.34
C ARG A 186 -0.56 3.72 -27.10
N ASN A 187 -1.68 3.48 -26.42
CA ASN A 187 -2.88 2.88 -26.98
C ASN A 187 -4.14 3.25 -26.17
N ARG A 188 -5.31 2.73 -26.56
CA ARG A 188 -6.57 3.02 -25.86
C ARG A 188 -6.57 2.62 -24.37
N ALA A 189 -5.81 1.60 -23.98
CA ALA A 189 -5.70 1.21 -22.57
C ALA A 189 -4.87 2.21 -21.77
N THR A 190 -3.84 2.83 -22.37
CA THR A 190 -3.09 3.91 -21.72
C THR A 190 -3.96 5.15 -21.53
N ASP A 191 -4.80 5.49 -22.51
CA ASP A 191 -5.72 6.63 -22.42
C ASP A 191 -6.76 6.41 -21.31
N ALA A 192 -7.40 5.23 -21.29
CA ALA A 192 -8.37 4.88 -20.25
C ALA A 192 -7.75 4.80 -18.84
N ALA A 193 -6.49 4.36 -18.74
CA ALA A 193 -5.74 4.37 -17.50
C ALA A 193 -5.49 5.81 -17.02
N LEU A 194 -5.08 6.72 -17.92
CA LEU A 194 -4.87 8.13 -17.58
C LEU A 194 -6.14 8.78 -17.04
N ASP A 195 -7.28 8.59 -17.70
CA ASP A 195 -8.57 9.10 -17.24
C ASP A 195 -8.91 8.59 -15.83
N THR A 196 -8.66 7.30 -15.57
CA THR A 196 -8.87 6.68 -14.26
C THR A 196 -8.00 7.33 -13.19
N LEU A 197 -6.72 7.60 -13.50
CA LEU A 197 -5.79 8.19 -12.55
C LEU A 197 -6.09 9.67 -12.28
N LEU A 198 -6.46 10.45 -13.29
CA LEU A 198 -6.86 11.85 -13.10
C LEU A 198 -8.12 11.97 -12.25
N ALA A 199 -9.06 11.03 -12.38
CA ALA A 199 -10.26 10.97 -11.55
C ALA A 199 -10.00 10.72 -10.06
N THR A 200 -8.78 10.31 -9.67
CA THR A 200 -8.40 10.15 -8.25
C THR A 200 -8.16 11.48 -7.53
N ASP A 201 -8.00 12.58 -8.27
CA ASP A 201 -7.63 13.92 -7.77
C ASP A 201 -6.53 13.88 -6.69
N PRO A 202 -5.30 13.42 -7.04
CA PRO A 202 -4.24 13.20 -6.07
C PRO A 202 -3.78 14.49 -5.39
N ALA A 203 -4.13 15.66 -5.93
CA ALA A 203 -3.78 16.94 -5.33
C ALA A 203 -4.52 17.22 -4.02
N THR A 204 -5.71 16.66 -3.83
CA THR A 204 -6.60 17.01 -2.71
C THR A 204 -6.36 16.13 -1.49
N THR A 205 -6.32 14.81 -1.68
CA THR A 205 -6.14 13.85 -0.58
C THR A 205 -5.26 12.68 -1.01
N VAL A 206 -4.68 11.97 -0.04
CA VAL A 206 -4.07 10.67 -0.31
C VAL A 206 -5.19 9.70 -0.65
N TRP A 207 -5.16 9.14 -1.87
CA TRP A 207 -6.27 8.37 -2.43
C TRP A 207 -6.72 7.24 -1.49
N GLU A 208 -7.96 7.34 -0.99
CA GLU A 208 -8.58 6.44 0.00
C GLU A 208 -7.70 6.12 1.24
N GLY A 209 -6.71 6.98 1.56
CA GLY A 209 -5.74 6.74 2.63
C GLY A 209 -4.67 5.69 2.34
N TYR A 210 -4.59 5.15 1.11
CA TYR A 210 -3.57 4.18 0.69
C TYR A 210 -2.36 4.89 0.08
N ALA A 211 -1.29 5.06 0.86
CA ALA A 211 -0.08 5.74 0.42
C ALA A 211 0.58 5.03 -0.78
N LEU A 212 0.58 3.68 -0.81
CA LEU A 212 1.11 2.94 -1.95
C LEU A 212 0.38 3.27 -3.26
N MET A 213 -0.95 3.25 -3.24
CA MET A 213 -1.74 3.53 -4.44
C MET A 213 -1.52 4.97 -4.87
N HIS A 214 -1.54 5.90 -3.93
CA HIS A 214 -1.24 7.31 -4.20
C HIS A 214 0.13 7.50 -4.87
N LEU A 215 1.18 6.86 -4.34
CA LEU A 215 2.52 6.90 -4.92
C LEU A 215 2.57 6.32 -6.32
N LEU A 216 1.89 5.20 -6.57
CA LEU A 216 1.82 4.59 -7.90
C LEU A 216 1.10 5.50 -8.91
N VAL A 217 0.00 6.14 -8.49
CA VAL A 217 -0.68 7.16 -9.31
C VAL A 217 0.29 8.28 -9.68
N LEU A 218 1.00 8.84 -8.70
CA LEU A 218 1.93 9.94 -8.93
C LEU A 218 3.10 9.54 -9.85
N HIS A 219 3.63 8.32 -9.71
CA HIS A 219 4.70 7.82 -10.57
C HIS A 219 4.25 7.63 -12.03
N ALA A 220 3.03 7.12 -12.22
CA ALA A 220 2.41 6.99 -13.54
C ALA A 220 2.21 8.38 -14.19
N LEU A 221 1.63 9.32 -13.44
CA LEU A 221 1.41 10.69 -13.92
C LEU A 221 2.71 11.44 -14.18
N ALA A 222 3.74 11.24 -13.37
CA ALA A 222 5.05 11.86 -13.60
C ALA A 222 5.70 11.37 -14.90
N GLY A 223 5.34 10.18 -15.39
CA GLY A 223 5.74 9.61 -16.68
C GLY A 223 4.95 10.11 -17.87
N THR A 224 3.91 10.91 -17.63
CA THR A 224 2.97 11.35 -18.65
C THR A 224 3.11 12.87 -18.85
N PRO A 225 3.40 13.36 -20.06
CA PRO A 225 3.56 14.79 -20.32
C PRO A 225 2.35 15.63 -19.90
N GLY A 226 2.59 16.81 -19.31
CA GLY A 226 1.54 17.78 -18.98
C GLY A 226 0.91 17.60 -17.59
N HIS A 227 1.43 16.71 -16.75
CA HIS A 227 0.88 16.44 -15.41
C HIS A 227 1.82 16.82 -14.25
N ASP A 228 2.89 17.58 -14.53
CA ASP A 228 3.90 17.98 -13.54
C ASP A 228 3.29 18.68 -12.32
N GLU A 229 2.35 19.60 -12.55
CA GLU A 229 1.69 20.35 -11.47
C GLU A 229 0.80 19.45 -10.60
N THR A 230 0.06 18.51 -11.22
CA THR A 230 -0.74 17.52 -10.50
C THR A 230 0.14 16.64 -9.63
N VAL A 231 1.27 16.18 -10.16
CA VAL A 231 2.25 15.37 -9.41
C VAL A 231 2.82 16.16 -8.24
N ARG A 232 3.24 17.41 -8.48
CA ARG A 232 3.80 18.28 -7.44
C ARG A 232 2.82 18.50 -6.29
N ARG A 233 1.56 18.82 -6.59
CA ARG A 233 0.50 19.00 -5.59
C ARG A 233 0.19 17.70 -4.85
N GLY A 234 0.13 16.58 -5.57
CA GLY A 234 -0.15 15.30 -4.94
C GLY A 234 0.98 14.77 -4.06
N LEU A 235 2.23 15.07 -4.42
CA LEU A 235 3.39 14.83 -3.56
C LEU A 235 3.33 15.72 -2.32
N ALA A 236 3.02 17.01 -2.45
CA ALA A 236 2.83 17.89 -1.30
C ALA A 236 1.71 17.38 -0.36
N THR A 237 0.66 16.78 -0.92
CA THR A 237 -0.39 16.11 -0.16
C THR A 237 0.10 14.90 0.61
N LEU A 238 0.90 14.02 -0.02
CA LEU A 238 1.51 12.89 0.67
C LEU A 238 2.45 13.33 1.80
N LEU A 239 3.30 14.34 1.56
CA LEU A 239 4.34 14.75 2.51
C LEU A 239 3.80 15.21 3.87
N ARG A 240 2.53 15.64 3.94
CA ARG A 240 1.86 15.98 5.23
C ARG A 240 1.70 14.77 6.15
N HIS A 241 1.82 13.55 5.61
CA HIS A 241 1.60 12.30 6.33
C HIS A 241 2.90 11.53 6.62
N GLN A 242 4.06 12.15 6.41
CA GLN A 242 5.34 11.54 6.77
C GLN A 242 5.38 11.24 8.27
N ARG A 243 5.84 10.04 8.63
CA ARG A 243 5.95 9.61 10.03
C ARG A 243 7.17 10.26 10.70
N THR A 244 7.20 10.18 12.02
CA THR A 244 8.29 10.74 12.85
C THR A 244 9.61 10.03 12.64
N ASP A 245 9.59 8.77 12.20
CA ASP A 245 10.78 8.01 11.79
C ASP A 245 11.31 8.44 10.40
N GLY A 246 10.60 9.32 9.70
CA GLY A 246 10.95 9.81 8.37
C GLY A 246 10.40 8.98 7.21
N GLY A 247 9.78 7.84 7.47
CA GLY A 247 9.20 6.98 6.43
C GLY A 247 7.73 7.28 6.12
N PHE A 248 7.17 6.45 5.24
CA PHE A 248 5.74 6.40 4.92
C PHE A 248 5.16 5.02 5.20
N PRO A 249 3.93 4.95 5.74
CA PRO A 249 3.23 3.70 5.97
C PRO A 249 2.52 3.21 4.70
N PHE A 250 2.00 1.99 4.72
CA PHE A 250 1.11 1.50 3.66
C PHE A 250 -0.22 2.26 3.59
N VAL A 251 -0.83 2.42 4.76
CA VAL A 251 -2.11 3.10 4.98
C VAL A 251 -1.91 4.17 6.04
N LEU A 252 -2.52 5.34 5.83
CA LEU A 252 -2.30 6.47 6.72
C LEU A 252 -2.90 6.25 8.12
N GLU A 253 -4.05 5.60 8.18
CA GLU A 253 -4.80 5.39 9.40
C GLU A 253 -5.39 3.98 9.44
N MET A 254 -5.39 3.37 10.63
CA MET A 254 -5.91 2.01 10.84
C MET A 254 -7.13 1.98 11.77
N HIS A 255 -7.60 3.13 12.24
CA HIS A 255 -8.58 3.19 13.33
C HIS A 255 -9.88 2.43 13.00
N ASN A 256 -10.38 2.49 11.77
CA ASN A 256 -11.56 1.71 11.36
C ASN A 256 -11.32 0.20 11.40
N TRP A 257 -10.16 -0.23 10.89
CA TRP A 257 -9.78 -1.63 10.87
C TRP A 257 -9.58 -2.17 12.29
N CYS A 258 -8.82 -1.44 13.11
CA CYS A 258 -8.54 -1.78 14.50
C CYS A 258 -9.81 -1.78 15.35
N THR A 259 -10.66 -0.77 15.21
CA THR A 259 -11.91 -0.66 15.98
C THR A 259 -12.91 -1.75 15.58
N SER A 260 -13.10 -2.01 14.29
CA SER A 260 -14.02 -3.06 13.83
C SER A 260 -13.55 -4.46 14.23
N THR A 261 -12.27 -4.78 14.01
CA THR A 261 -11.71 -6.10 14.35
C THR A 261 -11.62 -6.28 15.87
N GLY A 262 -11.17 -5.25 16.60
CA GLY A 262 -11.15 -5.23 18.06
C GLY A 262 -12.54 -5.38 18.66
N GLY A 263 -13.54 -4.67 18.11
CA GLY A 263 -14.93 -4.77 18.54
C GLY A 263 -15.52 -6.16 18.34
N LEU A 264 -15.24 -6.82 17.19
CA LEU A 264 -15.65 -8.20 16.94
C LEU A 264 -15.00 -9.18 17.92
N ALA A 265 -13.70 -9.04 18.16
CA ALA A 265 -12.97 -9.88 19.11
C ALA A 265 -13.48 -9.70 20.55
N LEU A 266 -13.68 -8.46 20.98
CA LEU A 266 -14.24 -8.11 22.29
C LEU A 266 -15.67 -8.62 22.44
N HIS A 267 -16.50 -8.52 21.40
CA HIS A 267 -17.84 -9.10 21.40
C HIS A 267 -17.81 -10.61 21.56
N ALA A 268 -16.98 -11.32 20.79
CA ALA A 268 -16.82 -12.75 20.89
C ALA A 268 -16.30 -13.20 22.27
N ALA A 269 -15.52 -12.35 22.95
CA ALA A 269 -15.01 -12.58 24.29
C ALA A 269 -15.95 -12.16 25.43
N GLY A 270 -17.16 -11.66 25.13
CA GLY A 270 -18.13 -11.25 26.14
C GLY A 270 -17.76 -9.95 26.88
N ALA A 271 -17.06 -9.02 26.22
CA ALA A 271 -16.70 -7.72 26.80
C ALA A 271 -17.93 -6.85 27.11
N ASP A 272 -17.70 -5.77 27.86
CA ASP A 272 -18.74 -4.82 28.30
C ASP A 272 -19.59 -4.30 27.11
N PRO A 273 -20.92 -4.51 27.12
CA PRO A 273 -21.83 -3.98 26.11
C PRO A 273 -21.77 -2.45 25.93
N ALA A 274 -21.44 -1.69 26.98
CA ALA A 274 -21.33 -0.24 26.88
C ALA A 274 -20.12 0.18 26.03
N LEU A 275 -18.98 -0.50 26.19
CA LEU A 275 -17.81 -0.32 25.34
C LEU A 275 -18.15 -0.63 23.88
N LEU A 276 -18.75 -1.80 23.61
CA LEU A 276 -19.11 -2.23 22.25
C LEU A 276 -20.05 -1.23 21.56
N ARG A 277 -21.00 -0.62 22.29
CA ARG A 277 -21.88 0.44 21.77
C ARG A 277 -21.10 1.69 21.37
N ARG A 278 -20.11 2.12 22.16
CA ARG A 278 -19.27 3.28 21.80
C ARG A 278 -18.44 2.99 20.54
N MET A 279 -17.83 1.81 20.46
CA MET A 279 -17.08 1.38 19.27
C MET A 279 -17.97 1.37 18.01
N ALA A 280 -19.18 0.81 18.12
CA ALA A 280 -20.14 0.78 17.02
C ALA A 280 -20.62 2.19 16.63
N ALA A 281 -20.86 3.08 17.60
CA ALA A 281 -21.23 4.47 17.34
C ALA A 281 -20.11 5.23 16.61
N THR A 282 -18.86 5.05 17.02
CA THR A 282 -17.69 5.65 16.35
C THR A 282 -17.53 5.16 14.92
N LEU A 283 -17.72 3.86 14.67
CA LEU A 283 -17.72 3.33 13.30
C LEU A 283 -18.91 3.86 12.48
N GLY A 284 -20.10 3.96 13.08
CA GLY A 284 -21.30 4.45 12.41
C GLY A 284 -21.29 5.96 12.13
N ALA A 285 -20.53 6.74 12.90
CA ALA A 285 -20.32 8.17 12.67
C ALA A 285 -19.42 8.44 11.45
N GLN A 286 -18.67 7.42 11.00
CA GLN A 286 -17.79 7.56 9.85
C GLN A 286 -18.58 7.52 8.54
N ARG A 287 -18.46 8.59 7.76
CA ARG A 287 -18.83 8.58 6.35
C ARG A 287 -17.61 8.15 5.54
N GLY A 288 -17.44 6.85 5.35
CA GLY A 288 -16.45 6.29 4.44
C GLY A 288 -16.92 6.36 2.99
N GLY A 289 -15.97 6.53 2.07
CA GLY A 289 -16.20 6.59 0.62
C GLY A 289 -15.82 7.97 0.08
N ALA A 290 -14.90 7.99 -0.89
CA ALA A 290 -14.73 9.19 -1.69
C ALA A 290 -16.09 9.55 -2.29
N ALA A 291 -16.49 10.82 -2.23
CA ALA A 291 -17.58 11.33 -3.06
C ALA A 291 -17.11 11.34 -4.52
N LEU A 292 -16.84 10.17 -5.10
CA LEU A 292 -16.40 10.01 -6.48
C LEU A 292 -17.37 9.07 -7.20
N PRO A 293 -18.43 9.64 -7.81
CA PRO A 293 -19.29 8.94 -8.77
C PRO A 293 -18.51 8.32 -9.95
N SER A 294 -17.26 8.75 -10.18
CA SER A 294 -16.44 8.42 -11.35
C SER A 294 -15.79 7.04 -11.35
N LEU A 295 -15.65 6.38 -10.19
CA LEU A 295 -15.05 5.04 -10.09
C LEU A 295 -16.09 3.91 -9.96
N SER A 296 -17.35 4.26 -9.76
CA SER A 296 -18.50 3.38 -9.97
C SER A 296 -18.79 3.24 -11.47
N ARG A 297 -17.89 2.59 -12.22
CA ARG A 297 -18.28 2.03 -13.53
C ARG A 297 -19.04 0.73 -13.30
N GLY A 298 -20.34 0.90 -13.10
CA GLY A 298 -21.39 -0.10 -13.18
C GLY A 298 -22.65 0.68 -13.52
N ALA A 299 -23.25 0.36 -14.66
CA ALA A 299 -24.47 0.99 -15.18
C ALA A 299 -25.58 1.10 -14.11
#